data_AF-A0A1G9LEQ7-F1
#
_entry.id   AF-A0A1G9LEQ7-F1
#
_cell.length_a   1.000
_cell.length_b   1.000
_cell.length_c   1.000
_cell.angle_alpha   90.00
_cell.angle_beta   90.00
_cell.angle_gamma   90.00
#
_symmetry.space_group_name_H-M   'P 1'
#
loop_
_entity.id
_entity.type
_entity.pdbx_description
1 polymer ?
#
loop_
_entity_poly.entity_id
_entity_poly.type
_entity_poly.pdbx_seq_one_letter_code
_entity_poly.pdbx_strand_id
1 'polypeptide(L)'
;MTSFDSNRYRKIAFYYKDLGEKKLLKKSVSNLNIDKRVFLYYSKYSNVPICALPRIKFVLSSRSGFLSFCYNFFTFVNSNENCIIISPSSISSIAKFVISHEVGHILDPDIYKSKEEYTVILSNLIDKLVEYNIDIDTNDFHKGNIPIELESCVIDLKKNLINRESKAWDIAKTIVDFENPKEEFLFNKMKEYALATYNFGNLKNIVKEHHLDIFFKRRQYSA
;
A
#
# COMPACT_ATOMS: atom_id res chain seq x y z
N MET A 1 -9.48 -14.55 -13.48
CA MET A 1 -8.04 -14.40 -13.16
C MET A 1 -7.30 -14.19 -14.47
N THR A 2 -6.67 -13.03 -14.65
CA THR A 2 -5.73 -12.82 -15.76
C THR A 2 -4.50 -13.68 -15.50
N SER A 3 -4.10 -14.52 -16.47
CA SER A 3 -2.91 -15.35 -16.38
C SER A 3 -1.66 -14.47 -16.23
N PHE A 4 -0.67 -14.95 -15.48
CA PHE A 4 0.60 -14.24 -15.32
C PHE A 4 1.30 -13.97 -16.67
N ASP A 5 1.53 -12.69 -16.99
CA ASP A 5 2.22 -12.27 -18.21
C ASP A 5 3.73 -12.24 -17.97
N SER A 6 4.37 -13.37 -18.29
CA SER A 6 5.82 -13.55 -18.11
C SER A 6 6.67 -12.60 -18.96
N ASN A 7 6.19 -12.18 -20.13
CA ASN A 7 6.92 -11.27 -21.01
C ASN A 7 6.97 -9.85 -20.42
N ARG A 8 5.83 -9.39 -19.90
CA ARG A 8 5.72 -8.12 -19.17
C ARG A 8 6.65 -8.09 -17.96
N TYR A 9 6.60 -9.13 -17.13
CA TYR A 9 7.46 -9.23 -15.95
C TYR A 9 8.95 -9.20 -16.32
N ARG A 10 9.36 -9.96 -17.35
CA ARG A 10 10.75 -9.97 -17.84
C ARG A 10 11.20 -8.58 -18.31
N LYS A 11 10.35 -7.85 -19.03
CA LYS A 11 10.63 -6.49 -19.51
C LYS A 11 10.85 -5.51 -18.35
N ILE A 12 9.97 -5.54 -17.34
CA ILE A 12 10.11 -4.74 -16.11
C ILE A 12 11.42 -5.08 -15.39
N ALA A 13 11.69 -6.38 -15.21
CA ALA A 13 12.88 -6.86 -14.51
C ALA A 13 14.18 -6.48 -15.23
N PHE A 14 14.18 -6.51 -16.56
CA PHE A 14 15.31 -6.08 -17.38
C PHE A 14 15.59 -4.58 -17.19
N TYR A 15 14.60 -3.71 -17.37
CA TYR A 15 14.80 -2.26 -17.19
C TYR A 15 15.18 -1.89 -15.75
N TYR A 16 14.57 -2.52 -14.75
CA TYR A 16 14.94 -2.26 -13.36
C TYR A 16 16.41 -2.64 -13.06
N LYS A 17 16.88 -3.74 -13.66
CA LYS A 17 18.28 -4.16 -13.58
C LYS A 17 19.21 -3.16 -14.25
N ASP A 18 18.88 -2.70 -15.47
CA ASP A 18 19.69 -1.73 -16.22
C ASP A 18 19.77 -0.38 -15.52
N LEU A 19 18.70 0.04 -14.83
CA LEU A 19 18.68 1.26 -14.01
C LEU A 19 19.45 1.10 -12.68
N GLY A 20 20.01 -0.07 -12.38
CA GLY A 20 20.89 -0.30 -11.24
C GLY A 20 20.19 -0.69 -9.93
N GLU A 21 18.92 -1.13 -9.99
CA GLU A 21 18.11 -1.64 -8.88
C GLU A 21 18.15 -0.77 -7.61
N LYS A 22 18.98 -1.14 -6.62
CA LYS A 22 19.22 -0.38 -5.39
C LYS A 22 19.66 1.07 -5.66
N LYS A 23 20.52 1.28 -6.68
CA LYS A 23 21.06 2.60 -7.02
C LYS A 23 19.94 3.55 -7.44
N LEU A 24 18.97 3.05 -8.21
CA LEU A 24 17.79 3.82 -8.63
C LEU A 24 17.02 4.34 -7.41
N LEU A 25 16.64 3.45 -6.49
CA LEU A 25 15.90 3.83 -5.29
C LEU A 25 16.69 4.76 -4.36
N LYS A 26 18.00 4.54 -4.23
CA LYS A 26 18.88 5.43 -3.45
C LYS A 26 18.92 6.84 -4.05
N LYS A 27 19.00 6.94 -5.38
CA LYS A 27 18.96 8.22 -6.11
C LYS A 27 17.61 8.91 -5.92
N SER A 28 16.51 8.16 -5.97
CA SER A 28 15.17 8.70 -5.69
C SER A 28 15.09 9.33 -4.30
N VAL A 29 15.64 8.68 -3.26
CA VAL A 29 15.68 9.25 -1.90
C VAL A 29 16.57 10.50 -1.83
N SER A 30 17.76 10.48 -2.43
CA SER A 30 18.69 11.61 -2.35
C SER A 30 18.23 12.85 -3.11
N ASN A 31 17.34 12.67 -4.09
CA ASN A 31 16.83 13.77 -4.90
C ASN A 31 15.60 14.46 -4.29
N LEU A 32 15.08 13.98 -3.16
CA LEU A 32 13.96 14.62 -2.48
C LEU A 32 14.44 15.89 -1.77
N ASN A 33 13.77 17.00 -2.01
CA ASN A 33 14.01 18.25 -1.32
C ASN A 33 13.28 18.26 0.03
N ILE A 34 13.86 17.62 1.04
CA ILE A 34 13.25 17.46 2.37
C ILE A 34 14.26 17.80 3.49
N ASP A 35 13.79 18.49 4.52
CA ASP A 35 14.62 18.88 5.67
C ASP A 35 14.93 17.72 6.63
N LYS A 36 14.30 16.55 6.43
CA LYS A 36 14.45 15.37 7.28
C LYS A 36 15.32 14.32 6.61
N ARG A 37 16.29 13.79 7.36
CA ARG A 37 17.06 12.61 6.93
C ARG A 37 16.18 11.36 6.88
N VAL A 38 16.08 10.75 5.70
CA VAL A 38 15.41 9.48 5.45
C VAL A 38 16.45 8.42 5.08
N PHE A 39 16.28 7.21 5.61
CA PHE A 39 17.16 6.08 5.34
C PHE A 39 16.47 5.06 4.43
N LEU A 40 17.24 4.43 3.54
CA LEU A 40 16.76 3.35 2.68
C LEU A 40 17.40 2.03 3.11
N TYR A 41 16.58 1.08 3.50
CA TYR A 41 16.97 -0.33 3.58
C TYR A 41 16.56 -1.04 2.29
N TYR A 42 17.52 -1.72 1.67
CA TYR A 42 17.29 -2.48 0.44
C TYR A 42 17.78 -3.91 0.59
N SER A 43 16.89 -4.89 0.40
CA SER A 43 17.25 -6.30 0.30
C SER A 43 17.15 -6.81 -1.13
N LYS A 44 18.18 -7.53 -1.59
CA LYS A 44 18.16 -8.16 -2.91
C LYS A 44 17.45 -9.51 -2.91
N TYR A 45 17.51 -10.24 -1.79
CA TYR A 45 17.12 -11.65 -1.70
C TYR A 45 15.89 -11.90 -0.82
N SER A 46 15.59 -10.98 0.09
CA SER A 46 14.42 -11.09 0.96
C SER A 46 13.20 -10.53 0.28
N ASN A 47 12.03 -11.12 0.55
CA ASN A 47 10.76 -10.59 0.06
C ASN A 47 10.22 -9.52 1.01
N VAL A 48 10.71 -8.28 0.85
CA VAL A 48 10.27 -7.13 1.65
C VAL A 48 9.41 -6.23 0.76
N PRO A 49 8.17 -5.90 1.14
CA PRO A 49 7.36 -4.94 0.39
C PRO A 49 8.02 -3.56 0.40
N ILE A 50 7.53 -2.66 -0.45
CA ILE A 50 7.90 -1.26 -0.33
C ILE A 50 7.02 -0.66 0.76
N CYS A 51 7.63 -0.14 1.80
CA CYS A 51 6.89 0.49 2.90
C CYS A 51 7.76 1.42 3.73
N ALA A 52 7.12 2.39 4.37
CA ALA A 52 7.73 3.27 5.34
C ALA A 52 7.66 2.71 6.77
N LEU A 53 8.68 3.01 7.55
CA LEU A 53 8.69 2.98 9.00
C LEU A 53 8.81 4.42 9.53
N PRO A 54 7.68 5.16 9.66
CA PRO A 54 7.69 6.59 9.96
C PRO A 54 8.50 6.98 11.21
N ARG A 55 8.37 6.22 12.29
CA ARG A 55 9.02 6.51 13.58
C ARG A 55 10.54 6.58 13.50
N ILE A 56 11.15 5.71 12.69
CA ILE A 56 12.61 5.66 12.53
C ILE A 56 13.08 6.28 11.20
N LYS A 57 12.15 6.81 10.39
CA LYS A 57 12.41 7.46 9.10
C LYS A 57 13.12 6.53 8.10
N PHE A 58 12.71 5.26 8.09
CA PHE A 58 13.20 4.28 7.12
C PHE A 58 12.17 4.05 6.02
N VAL A 59 12.64 3.90 4.79
CA VAL A 59 11.93 3.25 3.70
C VAL A 59 12.56 1.87 3.52
N LEU A 60 11.73 0.85 3.55
CA LEU A 60 12.11 -0.52 3.26
C LEU A 60 11.74 -0.82 1.81
N SER A 61 12.62 -1.54 1.12
CA SER A 61 12.33 -2.05 -0.20
C SER A 61 13.13 -3.32 -0.47
N SER A 62 12.66 -4.11 -1.42
CA SER A 62 13.44 -5.21 -1.97
C SER A 62 13.31 -5.29 -3.48
N ARG A 63 14.20 -6.06 -4.09
CA ARG A 63 14.09 -6.39 -5.52
C ARG A 63 12.73 -6.97 -5.87
N SER A 64 12.28 -7.98 -5.13
CA SER A 64 10.98 -8.62 -5.40
C SER A 64 9.81 -7.69 -5.10
N GLY A 65 9.89 -6.89 -4.03
CA GLY A 65 8.87 -5.90 -3.67
C GLY A 65 8.63 -4.88 -4.78
N PHE A 66 9.70 -4.29 -5.32
CA PHE A 66 9.59 -3.31 -6.40
C PHE A 66 9.11 -3.93 -7.72
N LEU A 67 9.59 -5.12 -8.08
CA LEU A 67 9.12 -5.81 -9.29
C LEU A 67 7.65 -6.21 -9.18
N SER A 68 7.21 -6.69 -8.01
CA SER A 68 5.82 -7.03 -7.73
C SER A 68 4.92 -5.80 -7.86
N PHE A 69 5.31 -4.69 -7.23
CA PHE A 69 4.59 -3.42 -7.34
C PHE A 69 4.44 -2.99 -8.81
N CYS A 70 5.54 -2.91 -9.56
CA CYS A 70 5.50 -2.51 -10.96
C CYS A 70 4.61 -3.44 -11.79
N TYR A 71 4.73 -4.75 -11.62
CA TYR A 71 3.91 -5.71 -12.35
C TYR A 71 2.42 -5.53 -12.08
N ASN A 72 2.03 -5.37 -10.81
CA ASN A 72 0.64 -5.17 -10.42
C ASN A 72 0.11 -3.83 -10.94
N PHE A 73 0.90 -2.76 -10.82
CA PHE A 73 0.56 -1.44 -11.35
C PHE A 73 0.31 -1.46 -12.86
N PHE A 74 1.24 -2.02 -13.65
CA PHE A 74 1.08 -2.11 -15.11
C PHE A 74 -0.09 -3.02 -15.50
N THR A 75 -0.38 -4.05 -14.71
CA THR A 75 -1.55 -4.92 -14.93
C THR A 75 -2.86 -4.18 -14.66
N PHE A 76 -2.91 -3.37 -13.60
CA PHE A 76 -4.07 -2.55 -13.26
C PHE A 76 -4.31 -1.47 -14.33
N VAL A 77 -3.31 -0.65 -14.62
CA VAL A 77 -3.50 0.53 -15.48
C VAL A 77 -3.69 0.18 -16.95
N ASN A 78 -3.17 -0.97 -17.39
CA ASN A 78 -3.33 -1.46 -18.76
C ASN A 78 -4.38 -2.57 -18.90
N SER A 79 -5.30 -2.69 -17.94
CA SER A 79 -6.33 -3.74 -17.95
C SER A 79 -7.38 -3.54 -19.04
N ASN A 80 -7.77 -2.30 -19.31
CA ASN A 80 -8.79 -1.96 -20.31
C ASN A 80 -8.18 -1.37 -21.60
N GLU A 81 -7.15 -0.54 -21.48
CA GLU A 81 -6.40 0.04 -22.60
C GLU A 81 -4.94 0.23 -22.21
N ASN A 82 -4.00 0.13 -23.15
CA ASN A 82 -2.58 0.36 -22.87
C ASN A 82 -2.29 1.85 -22.63
N CYS A 83 -2.59 2.35 -21.42
CA CYS A 83 -2.41 3.74 -21.04
C CYS A 83 -0.94 4.11 -20.76
N ILE A 84 -0.12 3.18 -20.25
CA ILE A 84 1.26 3.46 -19.84
C ILE A 84 2.22 2.41 -20.40
N ILE A 85 3.21 2.87 -21.17
CA ILE A 85 4.24 2.05 -21.79
C ILE A 85 5.31 1.67 -20.78
N ILE A 86 5.64 0.37 -20.70
CA ILE A 86 6.79 -0.14 -19.94
C ILE A 86 8.07 0.24 -20.67
N SER A 87 8.85 1.13 -20.06
CA SER A 87 10.10 1.71 -20.56
C SER A 87 11.07 2.04 -19.41
N PRO A 88 12.37 2.28 -19.68
CA PRO A 88 13.30 2.72 -18.64
C PRO A 88 12.83 4.01 -17.93
N SER A 89 12.29 4.98 -18.68
CA SER A 89 11.78 6.23 -18.11
C SER A 89 10.60 5.99 -17.17
N SER A 90 9.61 5.17 -17.59
CA SER A 90 8.46 4.86 -16.72
C SER A 90 8.89 4.14 -15.44
N ILE A 91 9.85 3.20 -15.51
CA ILE A 91 10.36 2.50 -14.32
C ILE A 91 11.10 3.47 -13.39
N SER A 92 11.87 4.41 -13.95
CA SER A 92 12.56 5.45 -13.18
C SER A 92 11.57 6.37 -12.45
N SER A 93 10.53 6.85 -13.14
CA SER A 93 9.47 7.67 -12.53
C SER A 93 8.68 6.90 -11.48
N ILE A 94 8.35 5.62 -11.73
CA ILE A 94 7.71 4.77 -10.69
C ILE A 94 8.59 4.69 -9.44
N ALA A 95 9.89 4.44 -9.58
CA ALA A 95 10.82 4.40 -8.45
C ALA A 95 10.86 5.72 -7.67
N LYS A 96 10.90 6.85 -8.37
CA LYS A 96 10.79 8.20 -7.78
C LYS A 96 9.49 8.33 -6.97
N PHE A 97 8.36 8.00 -7.57
CA PHE A 97 7.05 8.22 -6.95
C PHE A 97 6.73 7.30 -5.78
N VAL A 98 7.07 6.01 -5.87
CA VAL A 98 6.87 5.12 -4.71
C VAL A 98 7.72 5.60 -3.55
N ILE A 99 8.99 5.99 -3.79
CA ILE A 99 9.83 6.54 -2.73
C ILE A 99 9.24 7.83 -2.15
N SER A 100 8.75 8.75 -2.97
CA SER A 100 8.11 9.98 -2.50
C SER A 100 6.83 9.70 -1.70
N HIS A 101 6.03 8.71 -2.09
CA HIS A 101 4.84 8.28 -1.34
C HIS A 101 5.21 7.70 0.03
N GLU A 102 6.21 6.82 0.11
CA GLU A 102 6.68 6.30 1.40
C GLU A 102 7.28 7.40 2.28
N VAL A 103 7.96 8.39 1.69
CA VAL A 103 8.40 9.57 2.41
C VAL A 103 7.23 10.45 2.84
N GLY A 104 6.14 10.50 2.06
CA GLY A 104 4.89 11.12 2.45
C GLY A 104 4.36 10.58 3.78
N HIS A 105 4.37 9.26 3.99
CA HIS A 105 4.03 8.63 5.27
C HIS A 105 4.97 9.06 6.43
N ILE A 106 6.25 9.30 6.15
CA ILE A 106 7.25 9.75 7.15
C ILE A 106 7.04 11.24 7.51
N LEU A 107 6.61 12.04 6.53
CA LEU A 107 6.42 13.48 6.68
C LEU A 107 5.04 13.85 7.22
N ASP A 108 4.06 12.95 7.15
CA ASP A 108 2.70 13.17 7.65
C ASP A 108 2.70 13.54 9.15
N PRO A 109 2.25 14.76 9.52
CA PRO A 109 2.21 15.19 10.91
C PRO A 109 1.15 14.43 11.74
N ASP A 110 0.10 13.90 11.09
CA ASP A 110 -1.03 13.26 11.79
C ASP A 110 -0.96 11.72 11.74
N ILE A 111 0.18 11.15 11.31
CA ILE A 111 0.33 9.69 11.18
C ILE A 111 0.03 8.95 12.49
N TYR A 112 0.35 9.56 13.63
CA TYR A 112 0.07 8.99 14.95
C TYR A 112 -1.42 9.04 15.29
N LYS A 113 -2.07 10.17 15.04
CA LYS A 113 -3.52 10.31 15.25
C LYS A 113 -4.30 9.33 14.37
N SER A 114 -3.92 9.22 13.09
CA SER A 114 -4.52 8.24 12.16
C SER A 114 -4.35 6.80 12.66
N LYS A 115 -3.20 6.48 13.27
CA LYS A 115 -2.94 5.15 13.87
C LYS A 115 -3.76 4.90 15.15
N GLU A 116 -3.98 5.92 15.98
CA GLU A 116 -4.86 5.82 17.14
C GLU A 116 -6.30 5.56 16.72
N GLU A 117 -6.82 6.34 15.76
CA GLU A 117 -8.14 6.14 15.16
C GLU A 117 -8.29 4.72 14.58
N TYR A 118 -7.29 4.27 13.82
CA TYR A 118 -7.23 2.90 13.29
C TYR A 118 -7.35 1.84 14.39
N THR A 119 -6.65 2.02 15.51
CA THR A 119 -6.66 1.07 16.64
C THR A 119 -8.03 1.02 17.32
N VAL A 120 -8.71 2.16 17.44
CA VAL A 120 -10.08 2.25 17.96
C VAL A 120 -11.05 1.52 17.02
N ILE A 121 -10.96 1.76 15.71
CA ILE A 121 -11.82 1.09 14.72
C ILE A 121 -11.65 -0.43 14.78
N LEU A 122 -10.41 -0.93 14.84
CA LEU A 122 -10.17 -2.37 14.97
C LEU A 122 -10.74 -2.96 16.26
N SER A 123 -10.64 -2.24 17.37
CA SER A 123 -11.20 -2.67 18.65
C SER A 123 -12.72 -2.78 18.57
N ASN A 124 -13.39 -1.78 18.00
CA ASN A 124 -14.83 -1.79 17.77
C ASN A 124 -15.25 -2.96 16.86
N LEU A 125 -14.48 -3.24 15.82
CA LEU A 125 -14.74 -4.36 14.92
C LEU A 125 -14.67 -5.70 15.67
N ILE A 126 -13.67 -5.89 16.53
CA ILE A 126 -13.56 -7.09 17.38
C ILE A 126 -14.75 -7.18 18.34
N ASP A 127 -15.13 -6.08 18.99
CA ASP A 127 -16.28 -6.07 19.91
C ASP A 127 -17.58 -6.46 19.20
N LYS A 128 -17.80 -5.96 17.98
CA LYS A 128 -18.95 -6.36 17.17
C LYS A 128 -18.89 -7.81 16.69
N LEU A 129 -17.71 -8.33 16.35
CA LEU A 129 -17.58 -9.77 16.04
C LEU A 129 -18.00 -10.65 17.23
N VAL A 130 -17.61 -10.27 18.45
CA VAL A 130 -17.97 -11.00 19.68
C VAL A 130 -19.44 -10.84 20.00
N GLU A 131 -19.97 -9.62 19.96
CA GLU A 131 -21.38 -9.31 20.26
C GLU A 131 -22.35 -10.11 19.39
N TYR A 132 -22.05 -10.24 18.10
CA TYR A 132 -22.87 -11.00 17.16
C TYR A 132 -22.48 -12.48 17.03
N ASN A 133 -21.52 -12.94 17.85
CA ASN A 133 -21.01 -14.32 17.84
C ASN A 133 -20.65 -14.79 16.42
N ILE A 134 -19.91 -13.94 15.70
CA ILE A 134 -19.44 -14.26 14.35
C ILE A 134 -18.35 -15.30 14.46
N ASP A 135 -18.58 -16.46 13.86
CA ASP A 135 -17.57 -17.50 13.72
C ASP A 135 -16.57 -17.09 12.63
N ILE A 136 -15.35 -16.75 13.05
CA ILE A 136 -14.26 -16.34 12.16
C ILE A 136 -13.44 -17.53 11.65
N ASP A 137 -13.66 -18.72 12.19
CA ASP A 137 -12.99 -19.96 11.76
C ASP A 137 -13.81 -20.67 10.66
N THR A 138 -15.09 -20.34 10.47
CA THR A 138 -15.90 -20.84 9.35
C THR A 138 -15.56 -20.15 8.03
N ASN A 139 -15.71 -20.88 6.93
CA ASN A 139 -15.50 -20.31 5.60
C ASN A 139 -16.55 -19.29 5.20
N ASP A 140 -17.75 -19.43 5.77
CA ASP A 140 -18.86 -18.51 5.67
C ASP A 140 -18.92 -17.70 6.97
N PHE A 141 -18.48 -16.44 6.91
CA PHE A 141 -18.55 -15.51 8.05
C PHE A 141 -20.01 -15.05 8.30
N HIS A 142 -20.97 -15.52 7.51
CA HIS A 142 -22.34 -15.02 7.47
C HIS A 142 -23.34 -16.16 7.60
N LYS A 143 -24.30 -16.03 8.52
CA LYS A 143 -25.59 -16.75 8.43
C LYS A 143 -26.59 -16.04 7.49
N GLY A 144 -26.11 -15.30 6.48
CA GLY A 144 -26.94 -14.58 5.50
C GLY A 144 -26.54 -13.13 5.25
N ASN A 145 -26.46 -12.29 6.30
CA ASN A 145 -26.07 -10.86 6.21
C ASN A 145 -25.15 -10.45 7.37
N ILE A 146 -24.27 -9.48 7.12
CA ILE A 146 -23.46 -8.83 8.17
C ILE A 146 -24.36 -7.85 8.93
N PRO A 147 -24.32 -7.80 10.28
CA PRO A 147 -24.99 -6.75 11.05
C PRO A 147 -24.54 -5.35 10.62
N ILE A 148 -25.47 -4.40 10.51
CA ILE A 148 -25.22 -3.06 9.98
C ILE A 148 -24.10 -2.35 10.77
N GLU A 149 -24.05 -2.58 12.08
CA GLU A 149 -23.04 -2.03 12.98
C GLU A 149 -21.63 -2.56 12.65
N LEU A 150 -21.52 -3.84 12.29
CA LEU A 150 -20.27 -4.46 11.87
C LEU A 150 -19.86 -4.01 10.47
N GLU A 151 -20.83 -3.83 9.56
CA GLU A 151 -20.60 -3.22 8.25
C GLU A 151 -20.10 -1.78 8.38
N SER A 152 -20.67 -0.99 9.31
CA SER A 152 -20.21 0.38 9.57
C SER A 152 -18.76 0.40 10.05
N CYS A 153 -18.35 -0.53 10.93
CA CYS A 153 -16.94 -0.64 11.35
C CYS A 153 -16.01 -0.93 10.17
N VAL A 154 -16.44 -1.79 9.22
CA VAL A 154 -15.69 -2.08 7.99
C VAL A 154 -15.56 -0.83 7.11
N ILE A 155 -16.63 -0.07 6.95
CA ILE A 155 -16.62 1.19 6.18
C ILE A 155 -15.66 2.21 6.82
N ASP A 156 -15.70 2.36 8.15
CA ASP A 156 -14.83 3.29 8.87
C ASP A 156 -13.36 2.91 8.73
N LEU A 157 -13.05 1.60 8.77
CA LEU A 157 -11.71 1.10 8.52
C LEU A 157 -11.22 1.47 7.12
N LYS A 158 -12.04 1.23 6.09
CA LYS A 158 -11.70 1.58 4.69
C LYS A 158 -11.48 3.08 4.54
N LYS A 159 -12.35 3.92 5.11
CA LYS A 159 -12.19 5.38 5.09
C LYS A 159 -10.88 5.83 5.73
N ASN A 160 -10.54 5.28 6.90
CA ASN A 160 -9.30 5.61 7.60
C ASN A 160 -8.07 5.23 6.75
N LEU A 161 -8.04 4.03 6.17
CA LEU A 161 -6.96 3.57 5.30
C LEU A 161 -6.82 4.44 4.03
N ILE A 162 -7.92 4.71 3.33
CA ILE A 162 -7.95 5.56 2.13
C ILE A 162 -7.47 6.98 2.45
N ASN A 163 -7.92 7.57 3.57
CA ASN A 163 -7.52 8.91 3.97
C ASN A 163 -6.03 9.00 4.25
N ARG A 164 -5.49 8.02 4.99
CA ARG A 164 -4.06 7.94 5.29
C ARG A 164 -3.23 7.85 4.01
N GLU A 165 -3.64 7.00 3.07
CA GLU A 165 -2.93 6.82 1.82
C GLU A 165 -3.03 8.03 0.90
N SER A 166 -4.23 8.62 0.77
CA SER A 166 -4.41 9.85 0.00
C SER A 166 -3.52 10.97 0.53
N LYS A 167 -3.44 11.13 1.85
CA LYS A 167 -2.61 12.16 2.47
C LYS A 167 -1.13 11.94 2.21
N ALA A 168 -0.64 10.71 2.26
CA ALA A 168 0.74 10.40 1.91
C ALA A 168 1.04 10.75 0.44
N TRP A 169 0.11 10.48 -0.48
CA TRP A 169 0.23 10.91 -1.89
C TRP A 169 0.18 12.43 -2.07
N ASP A 170 -0.66 13.13 -1.30
CA ASP A 170 -0.75 14.59 -1.37
C ASP A 170 0.54 15.25 -0.89
N ILE A 171 1.16 14.73 0.19
CA ILE A 171 2.49 15.15 0.63
C ILE A 171 3.56 14.76 -0.40
N ALA A 172 3.48 13.56 -0.99
CA ALA A 172 4.41 13.15 -2.02
C ALA A 172 4.40 14.11 -3.22
N LYS A 173 3.22 14.61 -3.60
CA LYS A 173 3.07 15.59 -4.69
C LYS A 173 3.81 16.90 -4.41
N THR A 174 3.93 17.32 -3.15
CA THR A 174 4.61 18.59 -2.80
C THR A 174 6.14 18.48 -2.79
N ILE A 175 6.69 17.27 -2.73
CA ILE A 175 8.14 17.00 -2.67
C ILE A 175 8.70 16.40 -3.97
N VAL A 176 7.85 16.27 -5.00
CA VAL A 176 8.19 15.70 -6.31
C VAL A 176 8.22 16.80 -7.35
N ASP A 177 9.33 16.92 -8.06
CA ASP A 177 9.43 17.76 -9.24
C ASP A 177 9.06 16.96 -10.48
N PHE A 178 7.97 17.29 -11.17
CA PHE A 178 7.58 16.63 -12.42
C PHE A 178 8.36 17.20 -13.61
N GLU A 179 9.00 16.34 -14.39
CA GLU A 179 9.76 16.73 -15.59
C GLU A 179 8.84 17.14 -16.74
N ASN A 180 7.64 16.55 -16.82
CA ASN A 180 6.68 16.80 -17.91
C ASN A 180 5.26 16.31 -17.54
N PRO A 181 4.22 16.71 -18.31
CA PRO A 181 2.83 16.29 -18.05
C PRO A 181 2.59 14.77 -18.10
N LYS A 182 3.40 14.00 -18.86
CA LYS A 182 3.26 12.53 -18.88
C LYS A 182 3.72 11.91 -17.57
N GLU A 183 4.76 12.49 -16.96
CA GLU A 183 5.25 12.07 -15.65
C GLU A 183 4.21 12.39 -14.55
N GLU A 184 3.55 13.56 -14.58
CA GLU A 184 2.43 13.86 -13.67
C GLU A 184 1.23 12.92 -13.90
N PHE A 185 0.90 12.59 -15.16
CA PHE A 185 -0.15 11.60 -15.47
C PHE A 185 0.17 10.23 -14.86
N LEU A 186 1.42 9.76 -14.97
CA LEU A 186 1.87 8.51 -14.36
C LEU A 186 1.73 8.55 -12.83
N PHE A 187 2.08 9.66 -12.18
CA PHE A 187 1.90 9.84 -10.74
C PHE A 187 0.42 9.70 -10.33
N ASN A 188 -0.47 10.39 -11.04
CA ASN A 188 -1.90 10.33 -10.77
C ASN A 188 -2.46 8.92 -10.95
N LYS A 189 -1.98 8.16 -11.96
CA LYS A 189 -2.36 6.75 -12.14
C LYS A 189 -1.83 5.84 -11.03
N MET A 190 -0.65 6.12 -10.48
CA MET A 190 -0.15 5.38 -9.31
C MET A 190 -0.97 5.68 -8.05
N LYS A 191 -1.36 6.94 -7.84
CA LYS A 191 -2.30 7.31 -6.77
C LYS A 191 -3.64 6.60 -6.92
N GLU A 192 -4.22 6.61 -8.11
CA GLU A 192 -5.47 5.91 -8.43
C GLU A 192 -5.37 4.40 -8.13
N TYR A 193 -4.30 3.75 -8.61
CA TYR A 193 -4.01 2.35 -8.33
C TYR A 193 -3.94 2.07 -6.82
N ALA A 194 -3.17 2.86 -6.07
CA ALA A 194 -3.02 2.69 -4.63
C ALA A 194 -4.37 2.82 -3.91
N LEU A 195 -5.13 3.88 -4.18
CA LEU A 195 -6.43 4.11 -3.54
C LEU A 195 -7.45 3.02 -3.90
N ALA A 196 -7.41 2.49 -5.13
CA ALA A 196 -8.24 1.37 -5.52
C ALA A 196 -7.95 0.14 -4.65
N THR A 197 -6.68 -0.18 -4.35
CA THR A 197 -6.32 -1.37 -3.55
C THR A 197 -6.90 -1.37 -2.14
N TYR A 198 -7.10 -0.21 -1.52
CA TYR A 198 -7.68 -0.08 -0.17
C TYR A 198 -9.21 -0.05 -0.13
N ASN A 199 -9.87 0.04 -1.29
CA ASN A 199 -11.33 -0.04 -1.37
C ASN A 199 -11.84 -1.49 -1.45
N PHE A 200 -10.95 -2.44 -1.77
CA PHE A 200 -11.28 -3.86 -1.90
C PHE A 200 -11.12 -4.61 -0.56
N GLY A 201 -11.92 -5.65 -0.37
CA GLY A 201 -11.88 -6.49 0.82
C GLY A 201 -13.24 -6.60 1.49
N ASN A 202 -13.66 -7.84 1.77
CA ASN A 202 -14.78 -8.15 2.65
C ASN A 202 -14.26 -8.35 4.08
N LEU A 203 -15.18 -8.52 5.04
CA LEU A 203 -14.84 -8.73 6.46
C LEU A 203 -13.81 -9.86 6.66
N LYS A 204 -13.89 -10.93 5.87
CA LYS A 204 -12.94 -12.06 5.92
C LYS A 204 -11.51 -11.65 5.59
N ASN A 205 -11.33 -10.87 4.54
CA ASN A 205 -10.01 -10.35 4.18
C ASN A 205 -9.47 -9.44 5.30
N ILE A 206 -10.32 -8.56 5.84
CA ILE A 206 -9.97 -7.64 6.93
C ILE A 206 -9.49 -8.40 8.18
N VAL A 207 -10.23 -9.43 8.62
CA VAL A 207 -9.85 -10.24 9.78
C VAL A 207 -8.48 -10.89 9.57
N LYS A 208 -8.22 -11.43 8.37
CA LYS A 208 -6.96 -12.10 8.05
C LYS A 208 -5.79 -11.13 7.90
N GLU A 209 -5.97 -10.04 7.16
CA GLU A 209 -4.91 -9.06 6.85
C GLU A 209 -4.48 -8.25 8.07
N HIS A 210 -5.40 -8.05 9.03
CA HIS A 210 -5.11 -7.34 10.26
C HIS A 210 -4.89 -8.26 11.47
N HIS A 211 -4.84 -9.58 11.25
CA HIS A 211 -4.61 -10.59 12.28
C HIS A 211 -5.57 -10.45 13.48
N LEU A 212 -6.84 -10.11 13.19
CA LEU A 212 -7.86 -9.90 14.22
C LEU A 212 -8.26 -11.22 14.90
N ASP A 213 -8.01 -12.35 14.25
CA ASP A 213 -8.20 -13.70 14.79
C ASP A 213 -7.45 -13.93 16.11
N ILE A 214 -6.21 -13.42 16.20
CA ILE A 214 -5.38 -13.53 17.41
C ILE A 214 -6.02 -12.76 18.57
N PHE A 215 -6.54 -11.55 18.29
CA PHE A 215 -7.15 -10.69 19.30
C PHE A 215 -8.55 -11.16 19.69
N PHE A 216 -9.32 -11.65 18.74
CA PHE A 216 -10.64 -12.23 18.94
C PHE A 216 -10.56 -13.45 19.87
N LYS A 217 -9.69 -14.42 19.57
CA LYS A 217 -9.50 -15.62 20.40
C LYS A 217 -9.10 -15.23 21.84
N ARG A 218 -8.19 -14.26 22.01
CA ARG A 218 -7.82 -13.78 23.36
C ARG A 218 -8.99 -13.18 24.13
N ARG A 219 -9.84 -12.34 23.51
CA ARG A 219 -11.00 -11.76 24.20
C ARG A 219 -12.07 -12.79 24.53
N GLN A 220 -12.33 -13.74 23.63
CA GLN A 220 -13.32 -14.80 23.85
C GLN A 220 -12.94 -15.74 25.02
N TYR A 221 -11.64 -15.97 25.26
CA TYR A 221 -11.15 -16.75 26.42
C TYR A 221 -10.91 -15.91 27.69
N SER A 222 -11.11 -14.59 27.63
CA SER A 222 -10.95 -13.68 28.78
C SER A 222 -12.30 -13.13 29.30
N ALA A 223 -13.40 -13.43 28.60
CA ALA A 223 -14.77 -13.16 29.01
C ALA A 223 -15.37 -14.39 29.68
#